data_AF-A0A0M8N0X1-F1
#
_entry.id   AF-A0A0M8N0X1-F1
#
_cell.length_a   1.000
_cell.length_b   1.000
_cell.length_c   1.000
_cell.angle_alpha   90.00
_cell.angle_beta   90.00
_cell.angle_gamma   90.00
#
_symmetry.space_group_name_H-M   'P 1'
#
loop_
_entity.id
_entity.type
_entity.pdbx_description
1 polymer ?
#
loop_
_entity_poly.entity_id
_entity_poly.type
_entity_poly.pdbx_seq_one_letter_code
_entity_poly.pdbx_strand_id
1 'polypeptide(L)'
;MTNEPNDNGVVQDYIEDHLPVGFYTNAPSNAKAIFSTGRGERPFRAMEHILPLRKLHLWSKDEIQAVCNSLRKSFWEDMKRMQQPFCWDDLWHYFDAYDLYHYGSLNLWNVINTLFDENRIIAADYKKEMALHIGMWADEWLQKEVNRQKLLQWDAAQGTMILFILDEEDRLSLGPLEDDAIPLQMTKPFFTTAAFRRLLRPRLITNFWSR
;
A
#
# COMPACT_ATOMS: atom_id res chain seq x y z
N MET A 1 14.49 -17.52 -28.39
CA MET A 1 14.78 -16.62 -29.53
C MET A 1 15.52 -15.42 -28.98
N THR A 2 16.58 -14.99 -29.67
CA THR A 2 17.58 -14.02 -29.19
C THR A 2 17.11 -12.58 -29.39
N ASN A 3 16.95 -11.83 -28.30
CA ASN A 3 16.84 -10.38 -28.34
C ASN A 3 18.22 -9.85 -28.78
N GLU A 4 18.29 -9.14 -29.91
CA GLU A 4 19.55 -8.54 -30.34
C GLU A 4 19.86 -7.34 -29.43
N PRO A 5 20.99 -7.34 -28.72
CA PRO A 5 21.41 -6.20 -27.92
C PRO A 5 21.83 -5.07 -28.85
N ASN A 6 21.49 -3.84 -28.49
CA ASN A 6 22.00 -2.65 -29.15
C ASN A 6 23.52 -2.51 -28.90
N ASP A 7 24.18 -1.53 -29.55
CA ASP A 7 25.63 -1.25 -29.46
C ASP A 7 26.19 -1.12 -28.01
N ASN A 8 25.31 -0.97 -27.02
CA ASN A 8 25.64 -0.89 -25.59
C ASN A 8 25.26 -2.16 -24.78
N GLY A 9 24.85 -3.26 -25.43
CA GLY A 9 24.46 -4.51 -24.76
C GLY A 9 23.09 -4.50 -24.06
N VAL A 10 22.31 -3.43 -24.21
CA VAL A 10 20.99 -3.29 -23.59
C VAL A 10 19.92 -3.68 -24.60
N VAL A 11 19.02 -4.60 -24.21
CA VAL A 11 17.83 -4.96 -24.98
C VAL A 11 16.87 -3.77 -24.96
N GLN A 12 16.77 -3.06 -26.08
CA GLN A 12 15.86 -1.91 -26.18
C GLN A 12 14.44 -2.32 -26.58
N ASP A 13 14.27 -3.48 -27.21
CA ASP A 13 12.97 -3.97 -27.65
C ASP A 13 12.77 -5.43 -27.26
N TYR A 14 11.51 -5.83 -27.09
CA TYR A 14 11.11 -7.22 -26.91
C TYR A 14 9.96 -7.59 -27.84
N ILE A 15 9.80 -8.89 -28.07
CA ILE A 15 8.62 -9.43 -28.74
C ILE A 15 7.61 -9.79 -27.66
N GLU A 16 6.41 -9.23 -27.76
CA GLU A 16 5.31 -9.57 -26.85
C GLU A 16 4.57 -10.80 -27.40
N ASP A 17 4.98 -12.00 -26.97
CA ASP A 17 4.40 -13.30 -27.38
C ASP A 17 3.92 -14.18 -26.20
N HIS A 18 4.03 -13.68 -24.97
CA HIS A 18 3.73 -14.43 -23.74
C HIS A 18 2.25 -14.38 -23.32
N LEU A 19 1.42 -13.60 -24.02
CA LEU A 19 -0.01 -13.46 -23.74
C LEU A 19 -0.85 -13.81 -24.98
N PRO A 20 -1.95 -14.57 -24.80
CA PRO A 20 -2.81 -14.91 -25.93
C PRO A 20 -3.52 -13.67 -26.47
N VAL A 21 -3.87 -13.69 -27.77
CA VAL A 21 -4.70 -12.64 -28.41
C VAL A 21 -6.00 -12.38 -27.62
N GLY A 22 -6.57 -13.45 -27.04
CA GLY A 22 -7.77 -13.40 -26.22
C GLY A 22 -7.63 -12.52 -24.97
N PHE A 23 -6.42 -12.33 -24.44
CA PHE A 23 -6.19 -11.42 -23.32
C PHE A 23 -6.61 -10.00 -23.72
N TYR A 24 -6.08 -9.47 -24.81
CA TYR A 24 -6.35 -8.10 -25.25
C TYR A 24 -7.75 -7.89 -25.82
N THR A 25 -8.34 -8.93 -26.42
CA THR A 25 -9.62 -8.82 -27.15
C THR A 25 -10.84 -9.17 -26.32
N ASN A 26 -10.68 -9.95 -25.25
CA ASN A 26 -11.76 -10.38 -24.36
C ASN A 26 -11.55 -9.83 -22.95
N ALA A 27 -11.50 -8.50 -22.83
CA ALA A 27 -11.40 -7.86 -21.54
C ALA A 27 -12.57 -8.27 -20.61
N PRO A 28 -12.32 -8.54 -19.32
CA PRO A 28 -13.38 -8.85 -18.35
C PRO A 28 -14.42 -7.73 -18.30
N SER A 29 -15.71 -8.08 -18.24
CA SER A 29 -16.80 -7.09 -18.19
C SER A 29 -16.79 -6.22 -16.93
N ASN A 30 -16.08 -6.66 -15.88
CA ASN A 30 -15.88 -5.94 -14.62
C ASN A 30 -14.50 -5.27 -14.52
N ALA A 31 -13.73 -5.18 -15.62
CA ALA A 31 -12.45 -4.48 -15.64
C ALA A 31 -12.65 -3.01 -15.24
N LYS A 32 -11.87 -2.55 -14.24
CA LYS A 32 -12.00 -1.18 -13.70
C LYS A 32 -11.15 -0.18 -14.47
N ALA A 33 -9.96 -0.62 -14.91
CA ALA A 33 -9.00 0.20 -15.65
C ALA A 33 -8.83 1.61 -15.05
N ILE A 34 -8.60 1.70 -13.72
CA ILE A 34 -8.68 2.95 -12.96
C ILE A 34 -7.81 4.06 -13.56
N PHE A 35 -6.60 3.73 -14.03
CA PHE A 35 -5.67 4.71 -14.59
C PHE A 35 -6.03 5.08 -16.04
N SER A 36 -6.36 4.10 -16.87
CA SER A 36 -6.74 4.36 -18.27
C SER A 36 -8.05 5.15 -18.36
N THR A 37 -9.04 4.80 -17.55
CA THR A 37 -10.36 5.44 -17.58
C THR A 37 -10.43 6.70 -16.73
N GLY A 38 -9.44 6.97 -15.88
CA GLY A 38 -9.54 8.06 -14.92
C GLY A 38 -10.70 7.84 -13.95
N ARG A 39 -10.76 6.67 -13.30
CA ARG A 39 -11.87 6.26 -12.42
C ARG A 39 -13.24 6.26 -13.12
N GLY A 40 -13.27 5.89 -14.40
CA GLY A 40 -14.50 5.83 -15.21
C GLY A 40 -14.94 7.15 -15.84
N GLU A 41 -14.18 8.25 -15.68
CA GLU A 41 -14.45 9.52 -16.36
C GLU A 41 -14.32 9.43 -17.89
N ARG A 42 -13.45 8.53 -18.36
CA ARG A 42 -13.24 8.21 -19.78
C ARG A 42 -13.73 6.79 -20.08
N PRO A 43 -14.28 6.55 -21.28
CA PRO A 43 -14.72 5.22 -21.66
C PRO A 43 -13.54 4.24 -21.73
N PHE A 44 -13.81 3.00 -21.36
CA PHE A 44 -12.87 1.90 -21.56
C PHE A 44 -12.64 1.66 -23.05
N ARG A 45 -11.38 1.63 -23.49
CA ARG A 45 -11.03 1.37 -24.89
C ARG A 45 -10.76 -0.12 -25.10
N ALA A 46 -11.71 -0.80 -25.74
CA ALA A 46 -11.58 -2.19 -26.14
C ALA A 46 -10.65 -2.34 -27.36
N MET A 47 -10.09 -3.53 -27.54
CA MET A 47 -9.31 -3.89 -28.73
C MET A 47 -10.02 -5.00 -29.48
N GLU A 48 -10.36 -4.78 -30.76
CA GLU A 48 -10.99 -5.80 -31.60
C GLU A 48 -10.00 -6.45 -32.55
N HIS A 49 -9.09 -5.64 -33.12
CA HIS A 49 -8.15 -6.06 -34.13
C HIS A 49 -6.73 -5.82 -33.63
N ILE A 50 -5.98 -6.91 -33.42
CA ILE A 50 -4.62 -6.84 -32.92
C ILE A 50 -3.67 -7.70 -33.75
N LEU A 51 -2.39 -7.30 -33.74
CA LEU A 51 -1.30 -8.14 -34.25
C LEU A 51 -0.83 -9.06 -33.12
N PRO A 52 -0.90 -10.39 -33.30
CA PRO A 52 -0.49 -11.35 -32.27
C PRO A 52 1.00 -11.25 -31.91
N LEU A 53 1.84 -10.91 -32.89
CA LEU A 53 3.28 -10.75 -32.71
C LEU A 53 3.64 -9.30 -32.97
N ARG A 54 4.15 -8.61 -31.94
CA ARG A 54 4.57 -7.21 -32.05
C ARG A 54 5.87 -6.98 -31.31
N LYS A 55 6.72 -6.15 -31.90
CA LYS A 55 7.95 -5.66 -31.32
C LYS A 55 7.64 -4.37 -30.56
N LEU A 56 7.93 -4.34 -29.27
CA LEU A 56 7.67 -3.20 -28.39
C LEU A 56 8.97 -2.74 -27.75
N HIS A 57 9.08 -1.42 -27.57
CA HIS A 57 10.15 -0.81 -26.79
C HIS A 57 10.02 -1.23 -25.33
N LEU A 58 11.09 -1.81 -24.78
CA LEU A 58 11.19 -2.14 -23.36
C LEU A 58 11.53 -0.88 -22.59
N TRP A 59 10.64 -0.46 -21.69
CA TRP A 59 10.85 0.76 -20.93
C TRP A 59 12.06 0.62 -20.01
N SER A 60 12.93 1.63 -20.06
CA SER A 60 14.01 1.82 -19.10
C SER A 60 13.46 2.12 -17.70
N LYS A 61 14.33 2.01 -16.69
CA LYS A 61 13.98 2.37 -15.32
C LYS A 61 13.47 3.81 -15.20
N ASP A 62 14.07 4.73 -15.96
CA ASP A 62 13.70 6.15 -15.93
C ASP A 62 12.32 6.39 -16.56
N GLU A 63 11.99 5.70 -17.64
CA GLU A 63 10.66 5.75 -18.26
C GLU A 63 9.58 5.17 -17.33
N ILE A 64 9.85 4.02 -16.72
CA ILE A 64 8.97 3.43 -15.70
C ILE A 64 8.75 4.42 -14.56
N GLN A 65 9.83 5.03 -14.03
CA GLN A 65 9.73 5.99 -12.94
C GLN A 65 8.95 7.24 -13.32
N ALA A 66 9.12 7.74 -14.55
CA ALA A 66 8.38 8.89 -15.06
C ALA A 66 6.87 8.60 -15.09
N VAL A 67 6.47 7.41 -15.54
CA VAL A 67 5.08 6.95 -15.52
C VAL A 67 4.57 6.80 -14.08
N CYS A 68 5.33 6.14 -13.20
CA CYS A 68 5.02 6.02 -11.77
C CYS A 68 4.75 7.40 -11.13
N ASN A 69 5.60 8.38 -11.39
CA ASN A 69 5.46 9.74 -10.86
C ASN A 69 4.21 10.45 -11.40
N SER A 70 3.88 10.25 -12.68
CA SER A 70 2.66 10.80 -13.28
C SER A 70 1.39 10.19 -12.66
N LEU A 71 1.37 8.87 -12.50
CA LEU A 71 0.26 8.15 -11.88
C LEU A 71 0.08 8.58 -10.42
N ARG A 72 1.16 8.66 -9.66
CA ARG A 72 1.12 9.12 -8.26
C ARG A 72 0.51 10.50 -8.11
N LYS A 73 0.78 11.44 -9.01
CA LYS A 73 0.17 12.78 -8.95
C LYS A 73 -1.36 12.74 -9.13
N SER A 74 -1.88 11.77 -9.87
CA SER A 74 -3.28 11.74 -10.31
C SER A 74 -4.15 10.74 -9.53
N PHE A 75 -3.54 9.71 -8.97
CA PHE A 75 -4.21 8.52 -8.41
C PHE A 75 -3.67 8.11 -7.03
N TRP A 76 -3.04 9.02 -6.29
CA TRP A 76 -2.43 8.69 -4.99
C TRP A 76 -3.41 8.03 -3.99
N GLU A 77 -4.69 8.43 -3.97
CA GLU A 77 -5.71 7.82 -3.11
C GLU A 77 -5.96 6.35 -3.48
N ASP A 78 -6.13 6.06 -4.77
CA ASP A 78 -6.32 4.70 -5.27
C ASP A 78 -5.09 3.82 -4.97
N MET A 79 -3.91 4.43 -4.93
CA MET A 79 -2.65 3.75 -4.67
C MET A 79 -2.45 3.34 -3.21
N LYS A 80 -3.13 3.96 -2.23
CA LYS A 80 -3.02 3.59 -0.81
C LYS A 80 -3.34 2.12 -0.55
N ARG A 81 -4.31 1.60 -1.30
CA ARG A 81 -4.86 0.24 -1.14
C ARG A 81 -4.44 -0.71 -2.25
N MET A 82 -3.44 -0.31 -3.03
CA MET A 82 -2.89 -1.07 -4.13
C MET A 82 -2.40 -2.44 -3.64
N GLN A 83 -2.81 -3.49 -4.35
CA GLN A 83 -2.36 -4.85 -4.07
C GLN A 83 -1.23 -5.23 -5.02
N GLN A 84 -0.35 -6.10 -4.55
CA GLN A 84 0.67 -6.70 -5.41
C GLN A 84 -0.04 -7.48 -6.52
N PRO A 85 0.26 -7.24 -7.80
CA PRO A 85 -0.28 -8.06 -8.86
C PRO A 85 0.31 -9.48 -8.76
N PHE A 86 -0.55 -10.49 -8.85
CA PHE A 86 -0.19 -11.90 -8.80
C PHE A 86 -0.21 -12.54 -10.21
N CYS A 87 -1.07 -12.05 -11.09
CA CYS A 87 -1.22 -12.53 -12.45
C CYS A 87 -1.54 -11.41 -13.43
N TRP A 88 -1.38 -11.66 -14.73
CA TRP A 88 -1.62 -10.68 -15.78
C TRP A 88 -3.02 -10.07 -15.75
N ASP A 89 -4.02 -10.84 -15.31
CA ASP A 89 -5.40 -10.36 -15.21
C ASP A 89 -5.56 -9.25 -14.16
N ASP A 90 -4.68 -9.16 -13.17
CA ASP A 90 -4.71 -8.07 -12.18
C ASP A 90 -4.44 -6.70 -12.82
N LEU A 91 -3.82 -6.67 -14.01
CA LEU A 91 -3.60 -5.44 -14.75
C LEU A 91 -4.91 -4.79 -15.22
N TRP A 92 -5.99 -5.55 -15.41
CA TRP A 92 -7.33 -5.02 -15.76
C TRP A 92 -7.93 -4.13 -14.66
N HIS A 93 -7.40 -4.18 -13.44
CA HIS A 93 -7.77 -3.24 -12.40
C HIS A 93 -7.29 -1.82 -12.72
N TYR A 94 -6.14 -1.70 -13.40
CA TYR A 94 -5.42 -0.45 -13.58
C TYR A 94 -5.50 0.07 -15.02
N PHE A 95 -5.44 -0.82 -16.02
CA PHE A 95 -5.36 -0.45 -17.43
C PHE A 95 -6.47 -1.07 -18.28
N ASP A 96 -6.82 -0.37 -19.36
CA ASP A 96 -7.73 -0.86 -20.39
C ASP A 96 -7.00 -1.64 -21.49
N ALA A 97 -7.76 -2.23 -22.42
CA ALA A 97 -7.20 -3.14 -23.42
C ALA A 97 -6.27 -2.40 -24.38
N TYR A 98 -6.61 -1.16 -24.70
CA TYR A 98 -5.80 -0.29 -25.54
C TYR A 98 -4.42 -0.04 -24.91
N ASP A 99 -4.37 0.38 -23.65
CA ASP A 99 -3.10 0.67 -22.98
C ASP A 99 -2.26 -0.60 -22.81
N LEU A 100 -2.88 -1.73 -22.44
CA LEU A 100 -2.21 -3.03 -22.35
C LEU A 100 -1.60 -3.46 -23.69
N TYR A 101 -2.34 -3.24 -24.78
CA TYR A 101 -1.87 -3.60 -26.11
C TYR A 101 -0.70 -2.69 -26.57
N HIS A 102 -0.88 -1.37 -26.47
CA HIS A 102 0.05 -0.40 -27.07
C HIS A 102 1.29 -0.12 -26.23
N TYR A 103 1.18 -0.09 -24.90
CA TYR A 103 2.34 0.13 -24.03
C TYR A 103 3.06 -1.18 -23.68
N GLY A 104 2.41 -2.32 -23.89
CA GLY A 104 2.95 -3.64 -23.60
C GLY A 104 2.69 -4.06 -22.16
N SER A 105 2.22 -5.30 -21.99
CA SER A 105 1.77 -5.78 -20.68
C SER A 105 2.94 -5.90 -19.72
N LEU A 106 4.14 -6.25 -20.23
CA LEU A 106 5.36 -6.33 -19.43
C LEU A 106 5.78 -4.96 -18.88
N ASN A 107 5.71 -3.90 -19.69
CA ASN A 107 6.05 -2.55 -19.25
C ASN A 107 5.09 -2.09 -18.14
N LEU A 108 3.78 -2.28 -18.35
CA LEU A 108 2.76 -1.92 -17.38
C LEU A 108 2.83 -2.77 -16.10
N TRP A 109 3.18 -4.06 -16.22
CA TRP A 109 3.49 -4.92 -15.09
C TRP A 109 4.63 -4.37 -14.23
N ASN A 110 5.70 -3.90 -14.87
CA ASN A 110 6.84 -3.30 -14.16
C ASN A 110 6.43 -2.00 -13.46
N VAL A 111 5.57 -1.18 -14.07
CA VAL A 111 5.01 0.02 -13.42
C VAL A 111 4.22 -0.35 -12.16
N ILE A 112 3.29 -1.29 -12.24
CA ILE A 112 2.43 -1.68 -11.11
C ILE A 112 3.26 -2.26 -9.96
N ASN A 113 4.23 -3.13 -10.26
CA ASN A 113 5.10 -3.70 -9.23
C ASN A 113 5.99 -2.63 -8.58
N THR A 114 6.54 -1.71 -9.39
CA THR A 114 7.36 -0.59 -8.88
C THR A 114 6.54 0.29 -7.94
N LEU A 115 5.34 0.70 -8.36
CA LEU A 115 4.42 1.47 -7.53
C LEU A 115 4.08 0.75 -6.22
N PHE A 116 3.79 -0.55 -6.28
CA PHE A 116 3.50 -1.35 -5.09
C PHE A 116 4.68 -1.41 -4.13
N ASP A 117 5.89 -1.69 -4.62
CA ASP A 117 7.09 -1.78 -3.79
C ASP A 117 7.44 -0.43 -3.13
N GLU A 118 7.34 0.67 -3.89
CA GLU A 118 7.52 2.03 -3.36
C GLU A 118 6.48 2.35 -2.28
N ASN A 119 5.21 2.04 -2.52
CA ASN A 119 4.14 2.25 -1.53
C ASN A 119 4.36 1.42 -0.27
N ARG A 120 4.87 0.19 -0.39
CA ARG A 120 5.20 -0.66 0.76
C ARG A 120 6.31 -0.05 1.62
N ILE A 121 7.34 0.54 0.99
CA ILE A 121 8.43 1.22 1.70
C ILE A 121 7.90 2.46 2.42
N ILE A 122 7.16 3.32 1.71
CA ILE A 122 6.56 4.54 2.28
C ILE A 122 5.63 4.19 3.45
N ALA A 123 4.77 3.19 3.29
CA ALA A 123 3.86 2.76 4.34
C ALA A 123 4.59 2.20 5.57
N ALA A 124 5.72 1.51 5.38
CA ALA A 124 6.52 1.01 6.49
C ALA A 124 7.15 2.16 7.30
N ASP A 125 7.67 3.18 6.64
CA ASP A 125 8.29 4.33 7.30
C ASP A 125 7.23 5.22 7.97
N TYR A 126 6.10 5.47 7.30
CA TYR A 126 4.96 6.16 7.87
C TYR A 126 4.45 5.47 9.15
N LYS A 127 4.34 4.13 9.14
CA LYS A 127 3.93 3.36 10.33
C LYS A 127 4.91 3.48 11.49
N LYS A 128 6.22 3.56 11.23
CA LYS A 128 7.23 3.75 12.28
C LYS A 128 7.11 5.15 12.91
N GLU A 129 6.97 6.17 12.08
CA GLU A 129 6.78 7.55 12.52
C GLU A 129 5.47 7.69 13.32
N MET A 130 4.38 7.14 12.81
CA MET A 130 3.09 7.12 13.51
C MET A 130 3.18 6.40 14.86
N ALA A 131 3.85 5.23 14.92
CA ALA A 131 4.04 4.51 16.17
C ALA A 131 4.84 5.33 17.21
N LEU A 132 5.83 6.12 16.77
CA LEU A 132 6.56 7.03 17.64
C LEU A 132 5.65 8.14 18.19
N HIS A 133 4.87 8.79 17.33
CA HIS A 133 3.92 9.83 17.74
C HIS A 133 2.87 9.31 18.73
N ILE A 134 2.27 8.15 18.44
CA ILE A 134 1.32 7.49 19.35
C ILE A 134 2.00 7.15 20.68
N GLY A 135 3.25 6.68 20.65
CA GLY A 135 4.02 6.37 21.86
C GLY A 135 4.26 7.60 22.74
N MET A 136 4.69 8.71 22.14
CA MET A 136 4.89 9.98 22.85
C MET A 136 3.58 10.52 23.44
N TRP A 137 2.50 10.51 22.63
CA TRP A 137 1.18 10.90 23.11
C TRP A 137 0.72 10.01 24.28
N ALA A 138 0.93 8.69 24.19
CA ALA A 138 0.55 7.77 25.26
C ALA A 138 1.34 8.03 26.55
N ASP A 139 2.63 8.35 26.45
CA ASP A 139 3.46 8.72 27.61
C ASP A 139 2.96 10.00 28.30
N GLU A 140 2.57 11.01 27.52
CA GLU A 140 1.96 12.26 28.03
C GLU A 140 0.58 11.99 28.64
N TRP A 141 -0.24 11.20 27.95
CA TRP A 141 -1.58 10.80 28.39
C TRP A 141 -1.52 10.08 29.75
N LEU A 142 -0.51 9.24 29.96
CA LEU A 142 -0.26 8.50 31.20
C LEU A 142 0.26 9.36 32.36
N GLN A 143 0.71 10.60 32.12
CA GLN A 143 1.08 11.51 33.22
C GLN A 143 -0.14 11.95 34.04
N LYS A 144 -1.34 11.93 33.43
CA LYS A 144 -2.59 12.27 34.11
C LYS A 144 -3.07 11.09 34.95
N GLU A 145 -3.22 11.29 36.26
CA GLU A 145 -3.68 10.24 37.18
C GLU A 145 -5.03 9.64 36.77
N VAL A 146 -5.98 10.47 36.33
CA VAL A 146 -7.29 10.04 35.83
C VAL A 146 -7.17 9.02 34.70
N ASN A 147 -6.22 9.23 33.79
CA ASN A 147 -5.99 8.34 32.65
C ASN A 147 -5.32 7.02 33.05
N ARG A 148 -4.44 7.05 34.05
CA ARG A 148 -3.90 5.82 34.67
C ARG A 148 -5.01 4.98 35.29
N GLN A 149 -5.98 5.62 35.95
CA GLN A 149 -7.12 4.93 36.53
C GLN A 149 -8.03 4.30 35.45
N LYS A 150 -8.26 4.99 34.32
CA LYS A 150 -8.97 4.42 33.16
C LYS A 150 -8.34 3.10 32.69
N LEU A 151 -7.00 3.04 32.62
CA LEU A 151 -6.27 1.82 32.25
C LEU A 151 -6.31 0.71 33.30
N LEU A 152 -6.27 1.05 34.58
CA LEU A 152 -6.36 0.05 35.66
C LEU A 152 -7.74 -0.59 35.75
N GLN A 153 -8.79 0.15 35.39
CA GLN A 153 -10.17 -0.32 35.34
C GLN A 153 -10.50 -1.06 34.03
N TRP A 154 -9.63 -0.96 33.03
CA TRP A 154 -9.83 -1.66 31.77
C TRP A 154 -9.62 -3.16 31.91
N ASP A 155 -10.66 -3.91 31.56
CA ASP A 155 -10.66 -5.36 31.51
C ASP A 155 -10.70 -5.83 30.05
N ALA A 156 -9.68 -6.58 29.65
CA ALA A 156 -9.59 -7.16 28.31
C ALA A 156 -10.73 -8.14 28.00
N ALA A 157 -11.46 -8.62 29.00
CA ALA A 157 -12.67 -9.43 28.83
C ALA A 157 -13.90 -8.61 28.37
N GLN A 158 -13.89 -7.29 28.53
CA GLN A 158 -15.02 -6.41 28.18
C GLN A 158 -14.87 -5.74 26.79
N GLY A 159 -13.72 -5.88 26.15
CA GLY A 159 -13.50 -5.39 24.79
C GLY A 159 -12.07 -5.62 24.32
N THR A 160 -11.91 -6.10 23.09
CA THR A 160 -10.62 -6.51 22.53
C THR A 160 -9.71 -5.34 22.12
N MET A 161 -10.22 -4.10 22.06
CA MET A 161 -9.44 -2.94 21.63
C MET A 161 -9.25 -1.92 22.75
N ILE A 162 -7.99 -1.61 23.04
CA ILE A 162 -7.58 -0.61 24.04
C ILE A 162 -8.13 0.80 23.74
N LEU A 163 -8.46 1.10 22.47
CA LEU A 163 -9.00 2.39 22.04
C LEU A 163 -10.39 2.71 22.61
N PHE A 164 -11.09 1.74 23.20
CA PHE A 164 -12.39 1.96 23.85
C PHE A 164 -12.26 2.65 25.21
N ILE A 165 -11.07 2.72 25.82
CA ILE A 165 -10.85 3.45 27.08
C ILE A 165 -10.75 4.96 26.87
N LEU A 166 -10.54 5.39 25.63
CA LEU A 166 -10.37 6.79 25.28
C LEU A 166 -11.75 7.45 25.23
N ASP A 167 -11.89 8.57 25.94
CA ASP A 167 -13.06 9.43 25.79
C ASP A 167 -12.92 10.34 24.57
N GLU A 168 -13.89 11.21 24.34
CA GLU A 168 -13.88 12.11 23.18
C GLU A 168 -12.73 13.12 23.23
N GLU A 169 -12.36 13.61 24.42
CA GLU A 169 -11.24 14.54 24.59
C GLU A 169 -9.91 13.86 24.28
N ASP A 170 -9.75 12.61 24.76
CA ASP A 170 -8.60 11.77 24.47
C ASP A 170 -8.46 11.54 22.95
N ARG A 171 -9.56 11.22 22.25
CA ARG A 171 -9.57 11.02 20.79
C ARG A 171 -9.23 12.31 20.03
N LEU A 172 -9.78 13.44 20.44
CA LEU A 172 -9.45 14.74 19.84
C LEU A 172 -7.98 15.11 20.05
N SER A 173 -7.41 14.80 21.22
CA SER A 173 -6.01 15.07 21.53
C SER A 173 -5.02 14.18 20.77
N LEU A 174 -5.42 12.94 20.44
CA LEU A 174 -4.64 12.00 19.63
C LEU A 174 -4.59 12.43 18.15
N GLY A 175 -5.56 13.22 17.71
CA GLY A 175 -5.70 13.68 16.32
C GLY A 175 -6.39 12.66 15.41
N PRO A 176 -6.61 13.01 14.14
CA PRO A 176 -7.25 12.11 13.18
C PRO A 176 -6.34 10.91 12.93
N LEU A 177 -6.74 9.74 13.45
CA LEU A 177 -6.21 8.47 12.99
C LEU A 177 -6.90 8.14 11.67
N GLU A 178 -6.19 8.17 10.55
CA GLU A 178 -6.72 7.59 9.30
C GLU A 178 -7.01 6.10 9.55
N ASP A 179 -8.12 5.56 9.04
CA ASP A 179 -8.53 4.15 9.23
C ASP A 179 -7.41 3.16 8.85
N ASP A 180 -6.56 3.55 7.90
CA ASP A 180 -5.44 2.77 7.38
C ASP A 180 -4.18 2.85 8.28
N ALA A 181 -4.16 3.79 9.24
CA ALA A 181 -3.07 4.07 10.17
C ALA A 181 -3.15 3.27 11.48
N ILE A 182 -4.29 2.66 11.79
CA ILE A 182 -4.39 1.69 12.89
C ILE A 182 -3.81 0.38 12.37
N PRO A 183 -2.59 -0.02 12.77
CA PRO A 183 -2.05 -1.29 12.31
C PRO A 183 -3.01 -2.38 12.79
N LEU A 184 -3.49 -3.26 11.91
CA LEU A 184 -4.17 -4.51 12.31
C LEU A 184 -3.32 -5.37 13.26
N GLN A 185 -2.05 -5.03 13.50
CA GLN A 185 -1.25 -5.58 14.59
C GLN A 185 -1.69 -5.13 16.00
N MET A 186 -2.56 -4.11 16.10
CA MET A 186 -3.35 -3.80 17.30
C MET A 186 -4.58 -4.72 17.44
N THR A 187 -4.93 -5.51 16.41
CA THR A 187 -6.10 -6.42 16.40
C THR A 187 -5.73 -7.91 16.51
N LYS A 188 -4.44 -8.26 16.52
CA LYS A 188 -3.96 -9.59 16.94
C LYS A 188 -3.23 -9.47 18.29
N PRO A 189 -3.25 -10.50 19.15
CA PRO A 189 -2.77 -10.45 20.54
C PRO A 189 -1.23 -10.38 20.66
N PHE A 190 -0.55 -9.70 19.74
CA PHE A 190 0.87 -9.39 19.82
C PHE A 190 1.16 -8.21 20.74
N PHE A 191 0.19 -7.33 20.96
CA PHE A 191 0.08 -6.58 22.21
C PHE A 191 -0.76 -7.37 23.22
N THR A 192 -0.40 -8.63 23.46
CA THR A 192 -0.64 -9.17 24.80
C THR A 192 -0.01 -8.18 25.76
N THR A 193 -0.69 -8.00 26.87
CA THR A 193 -0.33 -7.22 28.04
C THR A 193 1.16 -7.29 28.39
N ALA A 194 1.90 -8.32 27.96
CA ALA A 194 3.34 -8.45 28.02
C ALA A 194 4.15 -7.36 27.28
N ALA A 195 3.84 -6.93 26.05
CA ALA A 195 4.67 -5.93 25.34
C ALA A 195 4.48 -4.53 25.95
N PHE A 196 3.23 -4.17 26.23
CA PHE A 196 2.87 -2.93 26.94
C PHE A 196 3.36 -2.94 28.40
N ARG A 197 3.25 -4.07 29.12
CA ARG A 197 3.85 -4.22 30.46
C ARG A 197 5.38 -4.32 30.43
N ARG A 198 6.03 -4.78 29.35
CA ARG A 198 7.50 -4.93 29.27
C ARG A 198 8.20 -3.63 28.84
N LEU A 199 7.51 -2.76 28.11
CA LEU A 199 7.90 -1.36 27.92
C LEU A 199 7.76 -0.54 29.23
N LEU A 200 6.78 -0.89 30.08
CA LEU A 200 6.50 -0.15 31.33
C LEU A 200 7.10 -0.76 32.62
N ARG A 201 7.58 -2.02 32.62
CA ARG A 201 8.07 -2.69 33.84
C ARG A 201 9.46 -2.28 34.35
N PRO A 202 10.44 -1.84 33.54
CA PRO A 202 11.74 -1.48 34.12
C PRO A 202 11.70 -0.19 34.96
N ARG A 203 10.65 0.64 34.85
CA ARG A 203 10.62 1.97 35.49
C ARG A 203 9.62 2.13 36.65
N LEU A 204 8.82 1.11 36.94
CA LEU A 204 7.89 1.13 38.09
C LEU A 204 8.42 0.40 39.34
N ILE A 205 9.62 -0.21 39.30
CA ILE A 205 10.19 -0.94 40.46
C ILE A 205 11.41 -0.24 41.09
N THR A 206 12.01 0.78 40.47
CA THR A 206 13.21 1.44 41.03
C THR A 206 12.93 2.59 42.01
N ASN A 207 11.68 3.00 42.23
CA ASN A 207 11.36 4.11 43.16
C ASN A 207 10.70 3.67 44.48
N PHE A 208 10.73 2.37 44.83
CA PHE A 208 10.12 1.88 46.07
C PHE A 208 11.11 1.41 47.16
N TRP A 209 12.43 1.63 46.97
CA TRP A 209 13.44 1.45 48.03
C TRP A 209 14.44 2.61 48.00
N SER A 210 14.02 3.79 48.43
CA SER A 210 14.89 4.92 48.79
C SER A 210 14.10 5.96 49.60
N ARG A 211 13.63 5.56 50.78
CA ARG A 211 13.46 6.38 52.00
C ARG A 211 12.92 5.52 53.13
#